data_AF-A0A2H8TK97-F1
#
_entry.id   AF-A0A2H8TK97-F1
#
_cell.length_a   1.000
_cell.length_b   1.000
_cell.length_c   1.000
_cell.angle_alpha   90.00
_cell.angle_beta   90.00
_cell.angle_gamma   90.00
#
_symmetry.space_group_name_H-M   'P 1'
#
loop_
_entity.id
_entity.type
_entity.pdbx_description
1 polymer ?
#
loop_
_entity_poly.entity_id
_entity_poly.type
_entity_poly.pdbx_seq_one_letter_code
_entity_poly.pdbx_strand_id
1 'polypeptide(L)'
;MAKSRLRLGDNLGTETDEDGPPKKKSKREDENDVIMEQYVDFNMMALTADIPVTVSVLEKKIGTLLYLENLKKEKENSTEVDTCPICCLNGDAGWAVLLCGHSVCNQCLATMCNHSDAFDIACPMCRNNTPMDSISYVKNNREGEVSNIVIKGSFSTKIESVTLKLMELITQDPNVKVLIFSNWDKALNLLGEALEQNSINFRILKTGNKYKKTLRDFKSNKKINALLMKLSLGSKGLNLSEATRVFFMEPIINKADELQAIGRINRIGQTKPTFVHNFIIRDSIEENITNVFSGAMLDRWDDITLSQLIRVFERNESNSILEPNNDIRE
;
A
#
# COMPACT_ATOMS: atom_id res chain seq x y z
N MET A 1 -35.06 35.63 -42.50
CA MET A 1 -36.30 34.88 -42.86
C MET A 1 -36.00 33.42 -42.59
N ALA A 2 -36.76 32.61 -41.87
CA ALA A 2 -38.06 32.77 -41.23
C ALA A 2 -38.09 31.95 -39.91
N LYS A 3 -38.94 32.42 -38.98
CA LYS A 3 -39.25 31.85 -37.67
C LYS A 3 -40.28 30.73 -37.82
N SER A 4 -40.28 29.76 -36.91
CA SER A 4 -41.50 29.02 -36.56
C SER A 4 -41.62 28.88 -35.04
N ARG A 5 -42.48 29.72 -34.47
CA ARG A 5 -43.10 29.58 -33.15
C ARG A 5 -44.27 28.60 -33.28
N LEU A 6 -44.49 27.78 -32.25
CA LEU A 6 -45.84 27.37 -31.84
C LEU A 6 -45.87 27.36 -30.31
N ARG A 7 -46.87 28.08 -29.79
CA ARG A 7 -47.25 28.36 -28.40
C ARG A 7 -48.77 28.11 -28.43
N LEU A 8 -49.39 27.37 -27.52
CA LEU A 8 -49.91 27.87 -26.24
C LEU A 8 -50.65 26.75 -25.51
N GLY A 9 -50.71 26.90 -24.19
CA GLY A 9 -51.63 26.23 -23.26
C GLY A 9 -51.37 26.75 -21.85
N ASP A 10 -51.89 27.94 -21.54
CA ASP A 10 -51.81 28.62 -20.25
C ASP A 10 -52.83 28.04 -19.24
N ASN A 11 -52.46 27.91 -17.95
CA ASN A 11 -53.12 28.61 -16.84
C ASN A 11 -52.54 28.25 -15.44
N LEU A 12 -51.87 29.24 -14.85
CA LEU A 12 -52.06 29.86 -13.53
C LEU A 12 -52.24 29.04 -12.23
N GLY A 13 -51.35 29.30 -11.27
CA GLY A 13 -51.55 29.13 -9.82
C GLY A 13 -50.26 29.38 -9.01
N THR A 14 -50.14 30.56 -8.41
CA THR A 14 -49.09 31.13 -7.53
C THR A 14 -49.13 30.49 -6.10
N GLU A 15 -48.14 30.48 -5.19
CA GLU A 15 -47.30 31.51 -4.55
C GLU A 15 -46.17 30.88 -3.66
N THR A 16 -44.98 31.51 -3.65
CA THR A 16 -44.05 31.90 -2.53
C THR A 16 -43.56 30.86 -1.48
N ASP A 17 -42.40 30.91 -0.80
CA ASP A 17 -41.31 31.87 -0.52
C ASP A 17 -40.00 31.11 -0.12
N GLU A 18 -38.93 31.87 0.13
CA GLU A 18 -37.49 31.57 0.27
C GLU A 18 -37.00 30.67 1.44
N ASP A 19 -35.71 30.29 1.30
CA ASP A 19 -34.66 30.09 2.33
C ASP A 19 -34.41 28.74 3.06
N GLY A 20 -33.23 28.18 2.75
CA GLY A 20 -32.41 27.34 3.64
C GLY A 20 -32.30 25.86 3.24
N PRO A 21 -31.11 25.25 3.14
CA PRO A 21 -30.98 23.82 2.88
C PRO A 21 -31.17 23.01 4.17
N PRO A 22 -32.18 22.13 4.31
CA PRO A 22 -32.24 21.20 5.42
C PRO A 22 -31.50 19.91 5.05
N LYS A 23 -30.34 19.77 5.70
CA LYS A 23 -29.64 18.57 6.18
C LYS A 23 -30.14 17.17 5.74
N LYS A 24 -29.13 16.36 5.33
CA LYS A 24 -28.99 14.89 5.44
C LYS A 24 -30.27 14.05 5.46
N LYS A 25 -30.51 13.32 4.37
CA LYS A 25 -31.15 12.01 4.43
C LYS A 25 -30.14 10.93 4.09
N SER A 26 -29.77 10.16 5.12
CA SER A 26 -29.28 8.80 4.96
C SER A 26 -30.37 7.96 4.30
N LYS A 27 -30.06 7.29 3.19
CA LYS A 27 -30.76 6.08 2.76
C LYS A 27 -29.75 5.15 2.08
N ARG A 28 -29.27 4.18 2.87
CA ARG A 28 -29.09 2.81 2.37
C ARG A 28 -30.46 2.17 2.49
N GLU A 29 -31.05 1.80 1.36
CA GLU A 29 -32.15 0.84 1.27
C GLU A 29 -31.89 0.08 -0.03
N ASP A 30 -31.87 -1.25 0.09
CA ASP A 30 -31.53 -2.25 -0.92
C ASP A 30 -32.05 -1.91 -2.32
N GLU A 31 -31.15 -1.66 -3.26
CA GLU A 31 -31.48 -1.81 -4.69
C GLU A 31 -31.58 -3.31 -4.94
N ASN A 32 -32.81 -3.80 -5.15
CA ASN A 32 -33.02 -5.11 -5.76
C ASN A 32 -32.27 -5.10 -7.10
N ASP A 33 -31.23 -5.93 -7.23
CA ASP A 33 -30.53 -6.17 -8.49
C ASP A 33 -31.52 -6.76 -9.51
N VAL A 34 -32.19 -5.90 -10.27
CA VAL A 34 -33.05 -6.33 -11.37
C VAL A 34 -32.14 -6.77 -12.51
N ILE A 35 -31.89 -8.07 -12.59
CA ILE A 35 -31.17 -8.66 -13.72
C ILE A 35 -32.07 -8.60 -14.95
N MET A 36 -31.70 -7.77 -15.92
CA MET A 36 -32.40 -7.70 -17.21
C MET A 36 -32.20 -9.01 -17.98
N GLU A 37 -33.27 -9.56 -18.54
CA GLU A 37 -33.30 -10.85 -19.25
C GLU A 37 -32.19 -10.99 -20.31
N GLN A 38 -31.93 -9.92 -21.06
CA GLN A 38 -30.88 -9.85 -22.09
C GLN A 38 -29.43 -9.97 -21.57
N TYR A 39 -29.20 -9.84 -20.26
CA TYR A 39 -27.89 -9.96 -19.63
C TYR A 39 -27.76 -11.23 -18.77
N VAL A 40 -28.78 -12.08 -18.72
CA VAL A 40 -28.77 -13.31 -17.91
C VAL A 40 -27.61 -14.22 -18.32
N ASP A 41 -27.45 -14.50 -19.61
CA ASP A 41 -26.38 -15.39 -20.09
C ASP A 41 -24.97 -14.84 -19.77
N PHE A 42 -24.79 -13.53 -19.92
CA PHE A 42 -23.52 -12.86 -19.58
C PHE A 42 -23.22 -12.96 -18.08
N ASN A 43 -24.20 -12.65 -17.24
CA ASN A 43 -24.05 -12.73 -15.78
C ASN A 43 -23.85 -14.16 -15.31
N MET A 44 -24.57 -15.13 -15.89
CA MET A 44 -24.36 -16.55 -15.60
C MET A 44 -22.94 -17.00 -15.97
N MET A 45 -22.45 -16.60 -17.14
CA MET A 45 -21.09 -16.93 -17.57
C MET A 45 -20.04 -16.31 -16.65
N ALA A 46 -20.20 -15.03 -16.28
CA ALA A 46 -19.31 -14.34 -15.35
C ALA A 46 -19.29 -15.00 -13.97
N LEU A 47 -20.46 -15.17 -13.34
CA LEU A 47 -20.58 -15.76 -12.01
C LEU A 47 -20.08 -17.21 -11.97
N THR A 48 -20.32 -18.00 -13.02
CA THR A 48 -19.81 -19.37 -13.11
C THR A 48 -18.28 -19.40 -13.19
N ALA A 49 -17.68 -18.45 -13.89
CA ALA A 49 -16.22 -18.30 -13.95
C ALA A 49 -15.63 -17.85 -12.61
N ASP A 50 -16.39 -17.11 -11.79
CA ASP A 50 -15.97 -16.63 -10.47
C ASP A 50 -16.02 -17.71 -9.37
N ILE A 51 -16.85 -18.75 -9.53
CA ILE A 51 -16.98 -19.85 -8.57
C ILE A 51 -15.62 -20.47 -8.18
N PRO A 52 -14.80 -20.98 -9.13
CA PRO A 52 -13.54 -21.65 -8.76
C PRO A 52 -12.56 -20.70 -8.05
N VAL A 53 -12.52 -19.44 -8.47
CA VAL A 53 -11.67 -18.41 -7.84
C VAL A 53 -12.13 -18.17 -6.40
N THR A 54 -13.43 -17.97 -6.20
CA THR A 54 -14.02 -17.69 -4.90
C THR A 54 -13.84 -18.86 -3.93
N VAL A 55 -14.00 -20.10 -4.42
CA VAL A 55 -13.77 -21.32 -3.64
C VAL A 55 -12.32 -21.40 -3.17
N SER A 56 -11.34 -21.19 -4.07
CA SER A 56 -9.92 -21.20 -3.72
C SER A 56 -9.57 -20.16 -2.65
N VAL A 57 -10.09 -18.93 -2.80
CA VAL A 57 -9.93 -17.86 -1.82
C VAL A 57 -10.51 -18.25 -0.45
N LEU A 58 -11.71 -18.85 -0.44
CA LEU A 58 -12.38 -19.29 0.79
C LEU A 58 -11.61 -20.42 1.48
N GLU A 59 -11.09 -21.41 0.74
CA GLU A 59 -10.28 -22.48 1.29
C GLU A 59 -9.00 -21.94 1.94
N LYS A 60 -8.32 -21.00 1.27
CA LYS A 60 -7.15 -20.31 1.82
C LYS A 60 -7.49 -19.55 3.10
N LYS A 61 -8.69 -18.96 3.17
CA LYS A 61 -9.17 -18.30 4.39
C LYS A 61 -9.39 -19.25 5.54
N ILE A 62 -10.06 -20.37 5.28
CA ILE A 62 -10.33 -21.39 6.28
C ILE A 62 -9.00 -21.90 6.84
N GLY A 63 -8.02 -22.20 5.98
CA GLY A 63 -6.67 -22.60 6.42
C GLY A 63 -5.98 -21.55 7.29
N THR A 64 -6.07 -20.26 6.90
CA THR A 64 -5.53 -19.16 7.71
C THR A 64 -6.21 -19.06 9.07
N LEU A 65 -7.53 -19.20 9.12
CA LEU A 65 -8.31 -19.14 10.37
C LEU A 65 -7.91 -20.29 11.31
N LEU A 66 -7.83 -21.52 10.79
CA LEU A 66 -7.41 -22.70 11.55
C LEU A 66 -6.01 -22.51 12.16
N TYR A 67 -5.07 -21.95 11.38
CA TYR A 67 -3.75 -21.61 11.87
C TYR A 67 -3.79 -20.60 13.04
N LEU A 68 -4.58 -19.53 12.91
CA LEU A 68 -4.71 -18.53 13.98
C LEU A 68 -5.37 -19.10 15.24
N GLU A 69 -6.34 -19.99 15.09
CA GLU A 69 -6.96 -20.69 16.22
C GLU A 69 -5.97 -21.61 16.94
N ASN A 70 -5.12 -22.32 16.20
CA ASN A 70 -4.06 -23.16 16.78
C ASN A 70 -3.04 -22.30 17.55
N LEU A 71 -2.56 -21.22 16.95
CA LEU A 71 -1.65 -20.27 17.62
C LEU A 71 -2.26 -19.69 18.90
N LYS A 72 -3.57 -19.38 18.89
CA LYS A 72 -4.26 -18.86 20.07
C LYS A 72 -4.27 -19.91 21.20
N LYS A 73 -4.60 -21.16 20.88
CA LYS A 73 -4.61 -22.27 21.85
C LYS A 73 -3.22 -22.56 22.41
N GLU A 74 -2.17 -22.44 21.60
CA GLU A 74 -0.78 -22.66 22.02
C GLU A 74 -0.31 -21.57 23.00
N LYS A 75 -0.62 -20.29 22.71
CA LYS A 75 -0.31 -19.16 23.61
C LYS A 75 -1.02 -19.23 24.96
N GLU A 76 -2.20 -19.82 25.02
CA GLU A 76 -2.95 -20.01 26.26
C GLU A 76 -2.40 -21.17 27.12
N ASN A 77 -1.66 -22.11 26.52
CA ASN A 77 -1.23 -23.35 27.17
C ASN A 77 0.28 -23.46 27.44
N SER A 78 1.15 -22.72 26.74
CA SER A 78 2.61 -22.90 26.83
C SER A 78 3.40 -21.61 26.65
N THR A 79 4.50 -21.46 27.41
CA THR A 79 5.54 -20.42 27.23
C THR A 79 6.65 -20.82 26.24
N GLU A 80 6.44 -21.89 25.47
CA GLU A 80 7.47 -22.47 24.58
C GLU A 80 7.48 -21.81 23.20
N VAL A 81 8.64 -21.88 22.53
CA VAL A 81 8.87 -21.31 21.21
C VAL A 81 8.35 -22.26 20.14
N ASP A 82 7.55 -21.76 19.19
CA ASP A 82 7.07 -22.56 18.06
C ASP A 82 8.26 -23.14 17.26
N THR A 83 8.33 -24.48 17.19
CA THR A 83 9.36 -25.21 16.43
C THR A 83 8.75 -25.94 15.26
N CYS A 84 9.47 -25.99 14.14
CA CYS A 84 8.97 -26.62 12.93
C CYS A 84 8.81 -28.14 13.15
N PRO A 85 7.69 -28.75 12.76
CA PRO A 85 7.48 -30.19 12.97
C PRO A 85 8.40 -31.09 12.11
N ILE A 86 9.07 -30.53 11.09
CA ILE A 86 9.99 -31.28 10.22
C ILE A 86 11.42 -31.21 10.76
N CYS A 87 11.96 -30.00 10.95
CA CYS A 87 13.36 -29.83 11.34
C CYS A 87 13.58 -29.56 12.83
N CYS A 88 12.51 -29.37 13.61
CA CYS A 88 12.54 -29.02 15.03
C CYS A 88 13.31 -27.72 15.34
N LEU A 89 13.52 -26.87 14.33
CA LEU A 89 14.16 -25.56 14.47
C LEU A 89 13.11 -24.45 14.48
N ASN A 90 13.49 -23.30 15.04
CA ASN A 90 12.70 -22.08 14.96
C ASN A 90 12.68 -21.58 13.51
N GLY A 91 11.52 -21.17 13.02
CA GLY A 91 11.34 -20.63 11.67
C GLY A 91 11.89 -19.21 11.50
N ASP A 92 13.20 -19.01 11.63
CA ASP A 92 13.84 -17.68 11.54
C ASP A 92 13.61 -17.00 10.18
N ALA A 93 13.50 -17.78 9.10
CA ALA A 93 13.17 -17.30 7.77
C ALA A 93 11.65 -17.14 7.51
N GLY A 94 10.83 -17.35 8.54
CA GLY A 94 9.37 -17.35 8.44
C GLY A 94 8.75 -18.74 8.32
N TRP A 95 7.43 -18.75 8.33
CA TRP A 95 6.57 -19.92 8.32
C TRP A 95 5.70 -19.95 7.08
N ALA A 96 5.45 -21.15 6.57
CA ALA A 96 4.44 -21.43 5.56
C ALA A 96 3.29 -22.18 6.21
N VAL A 97 2.06 -21.79 5.86
CA VAL A 97 0.80 -22.31 6.37
C VAL A 97 0.06 -23.00 5.22
N LEU A 98 -0.27 -24.26 5.43
CA LEU A 98 -0.99 -25.10 4.47
C LEU A 98 -2.52 -24.93 4.61
N LEU A 99 -3.32 -25.41 3.66
CA LEU A 99 -4.79 -25.26 3.68
C LEU A 99 -5.46 -25.90 4.90
N CYS A 100 -4.82 -26.90 5.50
CA CYS A 100 -5.26 -27.52 6.74
C CYS A 100 -4.96 -26.71 8.02
N GLY A 101 -4.29 -25.56 7.90
CA GLY A 101 -3.89 -24.72 9.04
C GLY A 101 -2.60 -25.15 9.76
N HIS A 102 -1.96 -26.24 9.34
CA HIS A 102 -0.64 -26.61 9.87
C HIS A 102 0.48 -25.79 9.21
N SER A 103 1.52 -25.51 9.98
CA SER A 103 2.66 -24.71 9.53
C SER A 103 3.98 -25.50 9.52
N VAL A 104 4.87 -25.11 8.61
CA VAL A 104 6.26 -25.58 8.49
C VAL A 104 7.17 -24.38 8.25
N CYS A 105 8.47 -24.48 8.55
CA CYS A 105 9.38 -23.39 8.21
C CYS A 105 9.61 -23.31 6.70
N ASN A 106 9.95 -22.12 6.20
CA ASN A 106 10.15 -21.89 4.76
C ASN A 106 11.25 -22.78 4.15
N GLN A 107 12.30 -23.13 4.90
CA GLN A 107 13.33 -24.05 4.42
C GLN A 107 12.80 -25.47 4.20
N CYS A 108 11.99 -25.96 5.15
CA CYS A 108 11.39 -27.28 5.02
C CYS A 108 10.33 -27.30 3.92
N LEU A 109 9.55 -26.23 3.75
CA LEU A 109 8.65 -26.12 2.61
C LEU A 109 9.40 -26.23 1.28
N ALA A 110 10.48 -25.46 1.10
CA ALA A 110 11.28 -25.51 -0.13
C ALA A 110 11.80 -26.93 -0.42
N THR A 111 12.19 -27.66 0.62
CA THR A 111 12.60 -29.07 0.51
C THR A 111 11.44 -29.96 0.07
N MET A 112 10.24 -29.77 0.63
CA MET A 112 9.04 -30.49 0.22
C MET A 112 8.66 -30.21 -1.23
N CYS A 113 8.75 -28.96 -1.68
CA CYS A 113 8.49 -28.59 -3.08
C CYS A 113 9.46 -29.29 -4.04
N ASN A 114 10.74 -29.35 -3.70
CA ASN A 114 11.77 -29.97 -4.54
C ASN A 114 11.64 -31.50 -4.66
N HIS A 115 10.90 -32.14 -3.75
CA HIS A 115 10.64 -33.58 -3.77
C HIS A 115 9.25 -33.95 -4.31
N SER A 116 8.42 -32.95 -4.65
CA SER A 116 7.12 -33.18 -5.28
C SER A 116 7.21 -32.92 -6.78
N ASP A 117 6.93 -33.94 -7.58
CA ASP A 117 6.71 -33.78 -9.03
C ASP A 117 5.30 -33.23 -9.35
N ALA A 118 4.47 -33.03 -8.32
CA ALA A 118 3.10 -32.56 -8.44
C ALA A 118 2.96 -31.08 -8.04
N PHE A 119 1.91 -30.42 -8.55
CA PHE A 119 1.56 -29.02 -8.22
C PHE A 119 0.97 -28.86 -6.80
N ASP A 120 0.87 -29.95 -6.05
CA ASP A 120 0.40 -30.00 -4.68
C ASP A 120 1.43 -30.61 -3.72
N ILE A 121 1.25 -30.28 -2.44
CA ILE A 121 2.11 -30.71 -1.35
C ILE A 121 1.25 -31.34 -0.26
N ALA A 122 1.62 -32.56 0.15
CA ALA A 122 0.97 -33.24 1.27
C ALA A 122 1.48 -32.69 2.60
N CYS A 123 0.57 -32.28 3.48
CA CYS A 123 0.92 -31.80 4.82
C CYS A 123 1.64 -32.90 5.63
N PRO A 124 2.79 -32.62 6.28
CA PRO A 124 3.50 -33.62 7.08
C PRO A 124 2.74 -34.03 8.35
N MET A 125 1.81 -33.20 8.82
CA MET A 125 1.05 -33.43 10.06
C MET A 125 -0.24 -34.23 9.83
N CYS A 126 -0.98 -33.92 8.77
CA CYS A 126 -2.30 -34.51 8.52
C CYS A 126 -2.50 -35.10 7.12
N ARG A 127 -1.49 -35.00 6.25
CA ARG A 127 -1.50 -35.51 4.86
C ARG A 127 -2.56 -34.89 3.94
N ASN A 128 -3.22 -33.81 4.35
CA ASN A 128 -4.10 -33.07 3.45
C ASN A 128 -3.26 -32.40 2.36
N ASN A 129 -3.69 -32.51 1.10
CA ASN A 129 -2.98 -31.86 -0.01
C ASN A 129 -3.26 -30.36 -0.03
N THR A 130 -2.24 -29.60 -0.37
CA THR A 130 -2.31 -28.15 -0.53
C THR A 130 -1.68 -27.79 -1.88
N PRO A 131 -2.45 -27.21 -2.82
CA PRO A 131 -1.89 -26.62 -4.03
C PRO A 131 -0.84 -25.56 -3.67
N MET A 132 0.26 -25.51 -4.43
CA MET A 132 1.38 -24.61 -4.12
C MET A 132 0.99 -23.12 -4.12
N ASP A 133 0.05 -22.72 -4.97
CA ASP A 133 -0.50 -21.35 -5.06
C ASP A 133 -1.36 -20.94 -3.85
N SER A 134 -1.81 -21.93 -3.08
CA SER A 134 -2.73 -21.76 -1.95
C SER A 134 -1.99 -21.66 -0.61
N ILE A 135 -0.66 -21.79 -0.62
CA ILE A 135 0.19 -21.68 0.57
C ILE A 135 0.23 -20.23 1.05
N SER A 136 0.04 -20.03 2.35
CA SER A 136 0.11 -18.71 2.98
C SER A 136 1.41 -18.55 3.76
N TYR A 137 2.06 -17.39 3.68
CA TYR A 137 3.34 -17.16 4.36
C TYR A 137 3.16 -16.21 5.54
N VAL A 138 3.75 -16.59 6.68
CA VAL A 138 3.74 -15.81 7.91
C VAL A 138 5.18 -15.45 8.25
N LYS A 139 5.47 -14.15 8.24
CA LYS A 139 6.71 -13.63 8.78
C LYS A 139 6.50 -13.40 10.27
N ASN A 140 7.25 -14.11 11.12
CA ASN A 140 7.35 -13.73 12.52
C ASN A 140 8.06 -12.38 12.56
N ASN A 141 7.30 -11.29 12.61
CA ASN A 141 7.85 -10.01 12.97
C ASN A 141 8.24 -10.09 14.44
N ARG A 142 9.46 -10.59 14.71
CA ARG A 142 10.20 -10.15 15.89
C ARG A 142 10.53 -8.65 15.80
N GLU A 143 10.28 -8.01 14.66
CA GLU A 143 10.04 -6.56 14.51
C GLU A 143 8.61 -6.19 14.98
N GLY A 144 8.21 -6.77 16.10
CA GLY A 144 7.05 -6.44 16.91
C GLY A 144 7.47 -5.79 18.23
N GLU A 145 8.70 -5.26 18.32
CA GLU A 145 8.86 -4.02 19.06
C GLU A 145 8.00 -3.00 18.33
N VAL A 146 6.74 -2.84 18.76
CA VAL A 146 6.06 -1.56 18.58
C VAL A 146 7.08 -0.58 19.14
N SER A 147 7.77 0.14 18.26
CA SER A 147 8.68 1.17 18.70
C SER A 147 7.82 2.02 19.65
N ASN A 148 8.19 2.09 20.94
CA ASN A 148 7.43 2.85 21.96
C ASN A 148 7.45 4.37 21.67
N ILE A 149 7.74 4.73 20.43
CA ILE A 149 7.78 6.05 19.84
C ILE A 149 6.32 6.49 19.68
N VAL A 150 5.86 7.23 20.69
CA VAL A 150 4.59 7.93 20.63
C VAL A 150 4.77 9.20 19.81
N ILE A 151 4.00 9.32 18.73
CA ILE A 151 3.92 10.56 17.95
C ILE A 151 3.13 11.58 18.75
N LYS A 152 3.71 12.76 18.91
CA LYS A 152 3.03 13.93 19.47
C LYS A 152 2.19 14.59 18.39
N GLY A 153 0.92 14.87 18.71
CA GLY A 153 -0.05 15.49 17.81
C GLY A 153 -1.10 14.51 17.29
N SER A 154 -2.02 15.00 16.48
CA SER A 154 -3.03 14.19 15.79
C SER A 154 -2.93 14.50 14.31
N PHE A 155 -2.49 13.51 13.53
CA PHE A 155 -2.29 13.67 12.09
C PHE A 155 -3.00 12.55 11.33
N SER A 156 -3.01 12.63 10.01
CA SER A 156 -3.52 11.51 9.22
C SER A 156 -2.57 10.31 9.31
N THR A 157 -3.12 9.10 9.14
CA THR A 157 -2.37 7.84 9.23
C THR A 157 -1.10 7.83 8.39
N LYS A 158 -1.12 8.45 7.21
CA LYS A 158 0.06 8.57 6.34
C LYS A 158 1.15 9.45 6.95
N ILE A 159 0.78 10.64 7.43
CA ILE A 159 1.74 11.59 8.04
C ILE A 159 2.35 10.98 9.30
N GLU A 160 1.53 10.30 10.11
CA GLU A 160 1.99 9.57 11.29
C GLU A 160 2.96 8.46 10.89
N SER A 161 2.62 7.63 9.89
CA SER A 161 3.49 6.54 9.43
C SER A 161 4.85 7.05 8.91
N VAL A 162 4.86 8.15 8.14
CA VAL A 162 6.09 8.78 7.64
C VAL A 162 6.94 9.30 8.81
N THR A 163 6.30 9.96 9.78
CA THR A 163 6.96 10.51 10.96
C THR A 163 7.55 9.41 11.84
N LEU A 164 6.77 8.36 12.12
CA LEU A 164 7.20 7.18 12.87
C LEU A 164 8.44 6.56 12.22
N LYS A 165 8.38 6.33 10.90
CA LYS A 165 9.50 5.71 10.20
C LYS A 165 10.76 6.56 10.24
N LEU A 166 10.62 7.88 10.14
CA LEU A 166 11.75 8.79 10.27
C LEU A 166 12.34 8.77 11.70
N MET A 167 11.50 8.73 12.73
CA MET A 167 11.96 8.62 14.12
C MET A 167 12.70 7.31 14.40
N GLU A 168 12.23 6.18 13.86
CA GLU A 168 12.94 4.90 13.92
C GLU A 168 14.33 5.01 13.31
N LEU A 169 14.44 5.58 12.10
CA LEU A 169 15.72 5.75 11.42
C LEU A 169 16.67 6.68 12.19
N ILE A 170 16.16 7.77 12.78
CA ILE A 170 16.95 8.70 13.60
C ILE A 170 17.43 8.01 14.89
N THR A 171 16.62 7.14 15.47
CA THR A 171 16.99 6.36 16.66
C THR A 171 18.12 5.38 16.33
N GLN A 172 18.11 4.78 15.13
CA GLN A 172 19.16 3.89 14.65
C GLN A 172 20.44 4.63 14.24
N ASP A 173 20.31 5.77 13.55
CA ASP A 173 21.42 6.64 13.16
C ASP A 173 21.01 8.12 13.33
N PRO A 174 21.47 8.82 14.39
CA PRO A 174 21.14 10.23 14.63
C PRO A 174 21.53 11.18 13.50
N ASN A 175 22.46 10.77 12.62
CA ASN A 175 22.92 11.56 11.48
C ASN A 175 22.24 11.16 10.16
N VAL A 176 21.24 10.27 10.19
CA VAL A 176 20.51 9.84 9.00
C VAL A 176 19.90 11.05 8.30
N LYS A 177 19.98 11.04 6.96
CA LYS A 177 19.39 12.05 6.10
C LYS A 177 18.45 11.40 5.09
N VAL A 178 17.24 11.94 5.04
CA VAL A 178 16.13 11.43 4.24
C VAL A 178 15.62 12.52 3.31
N LEU A 179 15.44 12.18 2.03
CA LEU A 179 14.69 13.02 1.10
C LEU A 179 13.23 12.58 1.12
N ILE A 180 12.31 13.51 1.31
CA ILE A 180 10.88 13.23 1.32
C ILE A 180 10.22 14.00 0.19
N PHE A 181 9.64 13.26 -0.76
CA PHE A 181 9.00 13.79 -1.94
C PHE A 181 7.48 13.74 -1.82
N SER A 182 6.84 14.84 -2.22
CA SER A 182 5.41 14.89 -2.52
C SER A 182 5.13 15.96 -3.58
N ASN A 183 4.21 15.71 -4.49
CA ASN A 183 3.65 16.67 -5.44
C ASN A 183 2.79 17.74 -4.74
N TRP A 184 2.33 17.49 -3.52
CA TRP A 184 1.39 18.35 -2.80
C TRP A 184 2.10 19.20 -1.75
N ASP A 185 2.18 20.52 -1.99
CA ASP A 185 2.74 21.48 -1.00
C ASP A 185 2.05 21.38 0.36
N LYS A 186 0.73 21.19 0.36
CA LYS A 186 -0.07 21.05 1.58
C LYS A 186 0.38 19.84 2.39
N ALA A 187 0.63 18.71 1.74
CA ALA A 187 1.12 17.50 2.40
C ALA A 187 2.52 17.70 2.98
N LEU A 188 3.42 18.38 2.24
CA LEU A 188 4.75 18.74 2.76
C LEU A 188 4.69 19.68 3.97
N ASN A 189 3.77 20.66 3.97
CA ASN A 189 3.62 21.58 5.09
C ASN A 189 3.04 20.85 6.33
N LEU A 190 2.00 20.01 6.14
CA LEU A 190 1.42 19.19 7.22
C LEU A 190 2.45 18.21 7.82
N LEU A 191 3.27 17.59 6.95
CA LEU A 191 4.38 16.78 7.44
C LEU A 191 5.38 17.63 8.23
N GLY A 192 5.70 18.85 7.75
CA GLY A 192 6.55 19.78 8.48
C GLY A 192 6.04 20.10 9.88
N GLU A 193 4.73 20.33 10.04
CA GLU A 193 4.09 20.55 11.35
C GLU A 193 4.25 19.32 12.26
N ALA A 194 4.03 18.11 11.72
CA ALA A 194 4.24 16.87 12.46
C ALA A 194 5.69 16.67 12.90
N LEU A 195 6.65 16.94 12.02
CA LEU A 195 8.08 16.84 12.33
C LEU A 195 8.50 17.85 13.40
N GLU A 196 7.97 19.07 13.35
CA GLU A 196 8.25 20.11 14.35
C GLU A 196 7.72 19.72 15.75
N GLN A 197 6.48 19.23 15.83
CA GLN A 197 5.90 18.76 17.09
C GLN A 197 6.66 17.57 17.70
N ASN A 198 7.28 16.76 16.84
CA ASN A 198 8.10 15.61 17.23
C ASN A 198 9.59 15.94 17.36
N SER A 199 9.97 17.23 17.37
CA SER A 199 11.34 17.71 17.59
C SER A 199 12.35 17.21 16.54
N ILE A 200 11.90 16.94 15.32
CA ILE A 200 12.75 16.51 14.20
C ILE A 200 13.15 17.74 13.39
N ASN A 201 14.45 17.91 13.18
CA ASN A 201 14.94 19.02 12.37
C ASN A 201 14.83 18.69 10.88
N PHE A 202 14.09 19.53 10.16
CA PHE A 202 13.91 19.37 8.72
C PHE A 202 14.06 20.71 7.99
N ARG A 203 14.07 20.62 6.66
CA ARG A 203 13.96 21.77 5.77
C ARG A 203 12.96 21.49 4.66
N ILE A 204 12.24 22.52 4.22
CA ILE A 204 11.43 22.46 3.01
C ILE A 204 12.15 23.20 1.90
N LEU A 205 12.42 22.53 0.79
CA LEU A 205 13.00 23.15 -0.40
C LEU A 205 11.91 23.82 -1.22
N LYS A 206 11.93 25.16 -1.24
CA LYS A 206 11.06 26.00 -2.07
C LYS A 206 11.89 26.78 -3.08
N THR A 207 11.33 27.04 -4.26
CA THR A 207 11.94 27.93 -5.26
C THR A 207 12.08 29.35 -4.69
N GLY A 208 13.13 30.07 -5.10
CA GLY A 208 13.36 31.48 -4.73
C GLY A 208 14.65 31.70 -3.94
N ASN A 209 14.73 32.84 -3.26
CA ASN A 209 15.99 33.35 -2.70
C ASN A 209 16.64 32.42 -1.65
N LYS A 210 15.84 31.64 -0.92
CA LYS A 210 16.33 30.73 0.13
C LYS A 210 16.83 29.39 -0.41
N TYR A 211 16.58 29.06 -1.69
CA TYR A 211 16.87 27.75 -2.29
C TYR A 211 18.31 27.26 -2.03
N LYS A 212 19.31 28.08 -2.39
CA LYS A 212 20.74 27.73 -2.22
C LYS A 212 21.13 27.59 -0.75
N LYS A 213 20.55 28.43 0.13
CA LYS A 213 20.81 28.39 1.58
C LYS A 213 20.26 27.10 2.18
N THR A 214 19.04 26.71 1.82
CA THR A 214 18.39 25.49 2.30
C THR A 214 19.18 24.24 1.90
N LEU A 215 19.62 24.16 0.65
CA LEU A 215 20.44 23.04 0.17
C LEU A 215 21.78 22.97 0.91
N ARG A 216 22.46 24.12 1.09
CA ARG A 216 23.72 24.16 1.82
C ARG A 216 23.53 23.68 3.26
N ASP A 217 22.49 24.17 3.94
CA ASP A 217 22.16 23.79 5.31
C ASP A 217 21.90 22.28 5.41
N PHE A 218 21.08 21.71 4.52
CA PHE A 218 20.85 20.27 4.47
C PHE A 218 22.14 19.47 4.26
N LYS A 219 23.09 19.94 3.45
CA LYS A 219 24.35 19.23 3.22
C LYS A 219 25.29 19.30 4.42
N SER A 220 25.56 20.51 4.92
CA SER A 220 26.60 20.73 5.94
C SER A 220 26.13 20.45 7.37
N ASN A 221 24.85 20.63 7.66
CA ASN A 221 24.34 20.52 9.02
C ASN A 221 23.97 19.07 9.34
N LYS A 222 24.64 18.47 10.31
CA LYS A 222 24.37 17.09 10.77
C LYS A 222 23.08 16.98 11.58
N LYS A 223 22.59 18.09 12.14
CA LYS A 223 21.34 18.09 12.93
C LYS A 223 20.10 17.96 12.07
N ILE A 224 20.15 18.21 10.76
CA ILE A 224 18.99 18.15 9.86
C ILE A 224 18.87 16.74 9.32
N ASN A 225 17.74 16.09 9.61
CA ASN A 225 17.49 14.70 9.22
C ASN A 225 16.61 14.58 7.97
N ALA A 226 15.79 15.58 7.64
CA ALA A 226 14.88 15.50 6.50
C ALA A 226 14.93 16.74 5.59
N LEU A 227 14.86 16.50 4.28
CA LEU A 227 14.62 17.51 3.26
C LEU A 227 13.33 17.20 2.51
N LEU A 228 12.32 18.01 2.74
CA LEU A 228 11.00 17.92 2.15
C LEU A 228 11.00 18.72 0.85
N MET A 229 10.60 18.12 -0.25
CA MET A 229 10.57 18.82 -1.54
C MET A 229 9.54 18.27 -2.50
N LYS A 230 9.16 19.10 -3.47
CA LYS A 230 8.37 18.63 -4.61
C LYS A 230 9.17 17.68 -5.48
N LEU A 231 8.50 16.67 -6.02
CA LEU A 231 9.08 15.78 -7.03
C LEU A 231 9.64 16.58 -8.23
N SER A 232 8.91 17.60 -8.68
CA SER A 232 9.32 18.50 -9.77
C SER A 232 10.58 19.33 -9.48
N LEU A 233 10.99 19.48 -8.21
CA LEU A 233 12.28 20.07 -7.85
C LEU A 233 13.40 19.02 -7.84
N GLY A 234 13.03 17.75 -7.64
CA GLY A 234 13.91 16.59 -7.80
C GLY A 234 14.45 16.45 -9.22
N SER A 235 13.79 16.97 -10.26
CA SER A 235 14.27 16.85 -11.64
C SER A 235 15.40 17.82 -12.03
N LYS A 236 15.73 18.80 -11.18
CA LYS A 236 16.61 19.94 -11.52
C LYS A 236 18.13 19.70 -11.37
N GLY A 237 18.61 18.46 -11.47
CA GLY A 237 20.05 18.20 -11.47
C GLY A 237 20.73 18.26 -10.08
N LEU A 238 19.96 18.14 -8.99
CA LEU A 238 20.51 18.19 -7.63
C LEU A 238 21.49 17.03 -7.35
N ASN A 239 22.49 17.28 -6.51
CA ASN A 239 23.38 16.24 -5.96
C ASN A 239 23.20 16.22 -4.45
N LEU A 240 22.59 15.17 -3.91
CA LEU A 240 22.20 15.05 -2.50
C LEU A 240 22.70 13.72 -1.91
N SER A 241 23.93 13.33 -2.26
CA SER A 241 24.60 12.11 -1.78
C SER A 241 24.75 12.05 -0.25
N GLU A 242 24.49 13.14 0.47
CA GLU A 242 24.46 13.15 1.93
C GLU A 242 23.27 12.36 2.51
N ALA A 243 22.21 12.14 1.71
CA ALA A 243 21.06 11.31 2.08
C ALA A 243 21.23 9.87 1.60
N THR A 244 20.68 8.92 2.36
CA THR A 244 20.69 7.48 2.04
C THR A 244 19.29 6.90 1.90
N ARG A 245 18.25 7.69 2.18
CA ARG A 245 16.86 7.25 2.15
C ARG A 245 16.02 8.22 1.30
N VAL A 246 15.13 7.67 0.48
CA VAL A 246 14.09 8.41 -0.23
C VAL A 246 12.73 7.92 0.23
N PHE A 247 11.86 8.85 0.62
CA PHE A 247 10.47 8.60 0.94
C PHE A 247 9.59 9.24 -0.13
N PHE A 248 8.69 8.46 -0.72
CA PHE A 248 7.62 8.97 -1.56
C PHE A 248 6.31 8.90 -0.78
N MET A 249 5.69 10.07 -0.62
CA MET A 249 4.42 10.17 0.11
C MET A 249 3.21 9.72 -0.71
N GLU A 250 3.35 9.50 -2.01
CA GLU A 250 2.30 8.99 -2.87
C GLU A 250 2.91 8.20 -4.04
N PRO A 251 2.13 7.36 -4.74
CA PRO A 251 2.62 6.64 -5.91
C PRO A 251 3.15 7.59 -6.98
N ILE A 252 4.35 7.30 -7.50
CA ILE A 252 4.91 8.04 -8.63
C ILE A 252 4.54 7.32 -9.92
N ILE A 253 3.62 7.90 -10.69
CA ILE A 253 3.15 7.28 -11.95
C ILE A 253 4.28 7.25 -13.00
N ASN A 254 5.01 8.37 -13.16
CA ASN A 254 6.08 8.46 -14.13
C ASN A 254 7.39 7.90 -13.56
N LYS A 255 7.76 6.68 -13.96
CA LYS A 255 9.00 6.02 -13.51
C LYS A 255 10.26 6.84 -13.77
N ALA A 256 10.29 7.65 -14.83
CA ALA A 256 11.44 8.50 -15.12
C ALA A 256 11.64 9.57 -14.02
N ASP A 257 10.56 10.15 -13.50
CA ASP A 257 10.62 11.12 -12.42
C ASP A 257 11.06 10.46 -11.10
N GLU A 258 10.58 9.24 -10.84
CA GLU A 258 10.98 8.44 -9.68
C GLU A 258 12.47 8.10 -9.72
N LEU A 259 12.94 7.49 -10.83
CA LEU A 259 14.35 7.14 -11.03
C LEU A 259 15.25 8.37 -10.95
N GLN A 260 14.79 9.50 -11.47
CA GLN A 260 15.53 10.76 -11.38
C GLN A 260 15.62 11.29 -9.95
N ALA A 261 14.57 11.13 -9.15
CA ALA A 261 14.56 11.48 -7.72
C ALA A 261 15.48 10.54 -6.91
N ILE A 262 15.46 9.23 -7.19
CA ILE A 262 16.36 8.24 -6.58
C ILE A 262 17.82 8.52 -6.93
N GLY A 263 18.09 8.86 -8.21
CA GLY A 263 19.43 9.23 -8.71
C GLY A 263 20.02 10.49 -8.07
N ARG A 264 19.28 11.20 -7.20
CA ARG A 264 19.81 12.31 -6.39
C ARG A 264 20.65 11.84 -5.22
N ILE A 265 20.36 10.66 -4.71
CA ILE A 265 21.09 10.05 -3.59
C ILE A 265 21.94 8.87 -4.04
N ASN A 266 21.47 8.12 -5.03
CA ASN A 266 22.18 7.00 -5.62
C ASN A 266 22.97 7.49 -6.83
N ARG A 267 24.20 7.95 -6.57
CA ARG A 267 25.11 8.51 -7.59
C ARG A 267 26.52 8.00 -7.37
N ILE A 268 27.33 8.03 -8.43
CA ILE A 268 28.77 7.77 -8.39
C ILE A 268 29.40 8.60 -7.25
N GLY A 269 29.94 7.91 -6.24
CA GLY A 269 30.50 8.51 -5.02
C GLY A 269 29.71 8.23 -3.74
N GLN A 270 28.50 7.68 -3.83
CA GLN A 270 27.78 7.14 -2.67
C GLN A 270 28.37 5.78 -2.28
N THR A 271 28.81 5.64 -1.03
CA THR A 271 29.39 4.39 -0.50
C THR A 271 28.45 3.64 0.43
N LYS A 272 27.34 4.27 0.84
CA LYS A 272 26.33 3.66 1.71
C LYS A 272 25.17 3.09 0.89
N PRO A 273 24.54 1.98 1.35
CA PRO A 273 23.33 1.49 0.72
C PRO A 273 22.21 2.54 0.76
N THR A 274 21.52 2.69 -0.36
CA THR A 274 20.38 3.61 -0.49
C THR A 274 19.07 2.84 -0.48
N PHE A 275 18.04 3.37 0.17
CA PHE A 275 16.74 2.71 0.27
C PHE A 275 15.61 3.64 -0.16
N VAL A 276 14.60 3.06 -0.80
CA VAL A 276 13.40 3.75 -1.24
C VAL A 276 12.22 3.24 -0.42
N HIS A 277 11.38 4.15 0.05
CA HIS A 277 10.19 3.86 0.85
C HIS A 277 8.98 4.50 0.18
N ASN A 278 8.05 3.66 -0.29
CA ASN A 278 6.78 4.09 -0.86
C ASN A 278 5.68 3.99 0.20
N PHE A 279 5.09 5.12 0.59
CA PHE A 279 4.01 5.16 1.56
C PHE A 279 2.67 5.08 0.83
N ILE A 280 2.11 3.86 0.79
CA ILE A 280 0.83 3.55 0.13
C ILE A 280 -0.22 3.21 1.18
N ILE A 281 -1.41 3.83 1.07
CA ILE A 281 -2.56 3.43 1.89
C ILE A 281 -3.23 2.20 1.26
N ARG A 282 -3.36 1.13 2.05
CA ARG A 282 -4.08 -0.09 1.65
C ARG A 282 -5.56 0.17 1.44
N ASP A 283 -6.17 -0.63 0.58
CA ASP A 283 -7.59 -0.57 0.23
C ASP A 283 -8.01 0.83 -0.21
N SER A 284 -7.14 1.49 -0.97
CA SER A 284 -7.32 2.86 -1.43
C SER A 284 -6.97 3.03 -2.90
N ILE A 285 -7.39 4.17 -3.45
CA ILE A 285 -7.01 4.58 -4.80
C ILE A 285 -5.49 4.56 -5.02
N GLU A 286 -4.68 4.81 -3.99
CA GLU A 286 -3.22 4.79 -4.12
C GLU A 286 -2.67 3.38 -4.36
N GLU A 287 -3.25 2.38 -3.71
CA GLU A 287 -2.90 0.98 -3.94
C GLU A 287 -3.33 0.56 -5.35
N ASN A 288 -4.53 0.94 -5.77
CA ASN A 288 -5.00 0.66 -7.13
C ASN A 288 -4.12 1.33 -8.19
N ILE A 289 -3.75 2.61 -8.01
CA ILE A 289 -2.80 3.31 -8.88
C ILE A 289 -1.48 2.55 -8.91
N THR A 290 -0.95 2.19 -7.73
CA THR A 290 0.31 1.45 -7.65
C THR A 290 0.21 0.15 -8.45
N ASN A 291 -0.85 -0.64 -8.28
CA ASN A 291 -1.04 -1.91 -8.98
C ASN A 291 -1.13 -1.72 -10.51
N VAL A 292 -1.86 -0.71 -10.97
CA VAL A 292 -2.01 -0.42 -12.41
C VAL A 292 -0.67 -0.03 -13.05
N PHE A 293 0.17 0.75 -12.35
CA PHE A 293 1.44 1.26 -12.87
C PHE A 293 2.68 0.42 -12.48
N SER A 294 2.50 -0.63 -11.66
CA SER A 294 3.59 -1.54 -11.25
C SER A 294 4.05 -2.46 -12.39
N GLY A 295 3.15 -2.82 -13.31
CA GLY A 295 3.50 -3.60 -14.49
C GLY A 295 4.34 -2.80 -15.49
N ALA A 296 5.29 -3.44 -16.16
CA ALA A 296 6.13 -2.85 -17.22
C ALA A 296 5.35 -2.38 -18.48
N MET A 297 4.02 -2.35 -18.42
CA MET A 297 3.13 -2.08 -19.53
C MET A 297 2.61 -0.63 -19.55
N LEU A 298 2.69 0.11 -18.44
CA LEU A 298 2.18 1.48 -18.32
C LEU A 298 3.14 2.36 -17.49
N ASP A 299 3.64 3.43 -18.10
CA ASP A 299 4.50 4.43 -17.43
C ASP A 299 3.86 5.85 -17.43
N ARG A 300 2.68 6.00 -18.03
CA ARG A 300 1.95 7.27 -18.18
C ARG A 300 0.44 7.03 -18.16
N TRP A 301 -0.31 8.05 -17.73
CA TRP A 301 -1.77 8.05 -17.81
C TRP A 301 -2.30 8.00 -19.24
N ASP A 302 -1.53 8.45 -20.22
CA ASP A 302 -1.95 8.51 -21.62
C ASP A 302 -2.14 7.11 -22.24
N ASP A 303 -1.54 6.08 -21.63
CA ASP A 303 -1.55 4.71 -22.13
C ASP A 303 -2.64 3.84 -21.49
N ILE A 304 -3.45 4.40 -20.56
CA ILE A 304 -4.45 3.65 -19.80
C ILE A 304 -5.73 3.39 -20.61
N THR A 305 -6.27 2.17 -20.55
CA THR A 305 -7.60 1.86 -21.09
C THR A 305 -8.71 2.36 -20.17
N LEU A 306 -9.92 2.57 -20.70
CA LEU A 306 -11.08 2.96 -19.89
C LEU A 306 -11.36 1.97 -18.75
N SER A 307 -11.27 0.67 -19.02
CA SER A 307 -11.47 -0.38 -18.01
C SER A 307 -10.42 -0.31 -16.90
N GLN A 308 -9.15 -0.07 -17.24
CA GLN A 308 -8.08 0.13 -16.25
C GLN A 308 -8.29 1.40 -15.43
N LEU A 309 -8.79 2.48 -16.06
CA LEU A 309 -9.11 3.72 -15.35
C LEU A 309 -10.25 3.51 -14.36
N ILE A 310 -11.30 2.78 -14.75
CA ILE A 310 -12.42 2.45 -13.85
C ILE A 310 -11.93 1.66 -12.64
N ARG A 311 -11.07 0.65 -12.85
CA ARG A 311 -10.44 -0.13 -11.76
C ARG A 311 -9.68 0.70 -10.74
N VAL A 312 -9.11 1.85 -11.14
CA VAL A 312 -8.45 2.76 -10.19
C VAL A 312 -9.44 3.29 -9.14
N PHE A 313 -10.67 3.58 -9.56
CA PHE A 313 -11.72 4.17 -8.71
C PHE A 313 -12.65 3.13 -8.06
N GLU A 314 -12.62 1.89 -8.51
CA GLU A 314 -13.34 0.79 -7.87
C GLU A 314 -12.76 0.59 -6.46
N ARG A 315 -13.63 0.73 -5.45
CA ARG A 315 -13.31 0.21 -4.14
C ARG A 315 -13.26 -1.31 -4.28
N ASN A 316 -12.16 -1.91 -3.84
CA ASN A 316 -12.10 -3.34 -3.62
C ASN A 316 -13.07 -3.68 -2.48
N GLU A 317 -14.38 -3.70 -2.74
CA GLU A 317 -15.37 -4.24 -1.82
C GLU A 317 -15.18 -5.76 -1.60
N SER A 318 -14.17 -6.33 -2.26
CA SER A 318 -13.75 -7.73 -2.19
C SER A 318 -12.30 -7.95 -1.69
N ASN A 319 -11.62 -6.93 -1.12
CA ASN A 319 -10.29 -7.13 -0.47
C ASN A 319 -10.34 -6.95 1.05
N SER A 320 -11.16 -7.75 1.73
CA SER A 320 -10.48 -8.52 2.77
C SER A 320 -9.77 -9.64 2.01
N ILE A 321 -8.44 -9.74 2.12
CA ILE A 321 -7.59 -10.92 1.83
C ILE A 321 -6.71 -10.85 0.56
N LEU A 322 -5.45 -10.48 0.80
CA LEU A 322 -4.20 -11.04 0.26
C LEU A 322 -4.26 -11.91 -1.01
N GLU A 323 -3.94 -11.29 -2.15
CA GLU A 323 -3.33 -11.96 -3.31
C GLU A 323 -1.79 -11.74 -3.36
N PRO A 324 -1.06 -12.68 -3.98
CA PRO A 324 0.32 -12.99 -3.64
C PRO A 324 1.34 -12.10 -4.36
N ASN A 325 2.42 -11.77 -3.64
CA ASN A 325 3.64 -11.20 -4.19
C ASN A 325 4.24 -12.16 -5.25
N ASN A 326 4.04 -11.84 -6.51
CA ASN A 326 4.87 -12.32 -7.61
C ASN A 326 5.72 -11.14 -8.10
N ASP A 327 6.89 -10.98 -7.48
CA ASP A 327 8.18 -10.85 -8.17
C ASP A 327 9.27 -10.52 -7.14
N ILE A 328 10.01 -11.57 -6.77
CA ILE A 328 11.39 -11.43 -6.35
C ILE A 328 12.16 -11.04 -7.62
N ARG A 329 12.65 -9.81 -7.68
CA ARG A 329 13.78 -9.46 -8.53
C ARG A 329 14.78 -8.69 -7.67
N GLU A 330 15.99 -9.25 -7.62
CA GLU A 330 17.19 -8.71 -6.97
C GLU A 330 17.53 -7.29 -7.44
#